data_AF-W0RD69-F1
#
_entry.id   AF-W0RD69-F1
#
_cell.length_a   1.000
_cell.length_b   1.000
_cell.length_c   1.000
_cell.angle_alpha   90.00
_cell.angle_beta   90.00
_cell.angle_gamma   90.00
#
_symmetry.space_group_name_H-M   'P 1'
#
loop_
_entity.id
_entity.type
_entity.pdbx_description
1 polymer ?
#
loop_
_entity_poly.entity_id
_entity_poly.type
_entity_poly.pdbx_seq_one_letter_code
_entity_poly.pdbx_strand_id
1 'polypeptide(L)'
;MQEPVPPTPPTPPTPPTPPVPTVTVQGGRITVEGAAGSPTAVYEALKARGRELANQLEGLQDRRGELAQRLQQQEGAPLDDADRAGLRSQLADVDQRIASVNKQIASTDEAIAQAAGIPGAIQPERPPVRNGPPDEVFIIPIVFTIFVLFPLAIAWARRLWKKPVALPAPIPPELLDRMSRIEQAVESVAVEVERIGEGQRFVTKLFAEGPRPLELPK
;
A
#
# COMPACT_ATOMS: atom_id res chain seq x y z
N MET A 1 67.28 4.66 -29.26
CA MET A 1 66.11 4.64 -30.16
C MET A 1 64.89 4.81 -29.28
N GLN A 2 64.19 5.95 -29.39
CA GLN A 2 63.10 6.33 -28.50
C GLN A 2 61.82 6.35 -29.35
N GLU A 3 60.87 5.49 -29.00
CA GLU A 3 59.62 5.28 -29.75
C GLU A 3 58.65 6.43 -29.46
N PRO A 4 57.96 7.01 -30.47
CA PRO A 4 57.03 8.11 -30.25
C PRO A 4 55.70 7.60 -29.69
N VAL A 5 55.23 8.21 -28.60
CA VAL A 5 53.93 7.95 -27.97
C VAL A 5 52.82 8.54 -28.84
N PRO A 6 51.73 7.79 -29.14
CA PRO A 6 50.63 8.30 -29.96
C PRO A 6 49.80 9.36 -29.21
N PRO A 7 49.24 10.36 -29.90
CA PRO A 7 48.42 11.40 -29.29
C PRO A 7 47.07 10.84 -28.78
N THR A 8 46.67 11.26 -27.58
CA THR A 8 45.38 10.92 -26.97
C THR A 8 44.24 11.60 -27.74
N PRO A 9 43.13 10.89 -28.06
CA PRO A 9 41.98 11.50 -28.72
C PRO A 9 41.26 12.51 -27.80
N PRO A 10 40.68 13.60 -28.35
CA PRO A 10 39.94 14.58 -27.56
C PRO A 10 38.67 13.98 -26.95
N THR A 11 38.42 14.29 -25.68
CA THR A 11 37.19 13.91 -24.97
C THR A 11 35.98 14.57 -25.64
N PRO A 12 34.90 13.83 -25.96
CA PRO A 12 33.68 14.42 -26.50
C PRO A 12 33.07 15.39 -25.48
N PRO A 13 32.48 16.53 -25.94
CA PRO A 13 31.84 17.48 -25.04
C PRO A 13 30.65 16.82 -24.35
N THR A 14 30.57 17.00 -23.03
CA THR A 14 29.41 16.59 -22.22
C THR A 14 28.14 17.24 -22.78
N PRO A 15 27.05 16.48 -23.04
CA PRO A 15 25.79 17.06 -23.50
C PRO A 15 25.25 18.04 -22.43
N PRO A 16 24.67 19.18 -22.85
CA PRO A 16 24.12 20.14 -21.90
C PRO A 16 22.99 19.49 -21.08
N THR A 17 23.06 19.67 -19.76
CA THR A 17 21.97 19.28 -18.86
C THR A 17 20.69 20.02 -19.27
N PRO A 18 19.54 19.32 -19.40
CA PRO A 18 18.28 19.99 -19.72
C PRO A 18 17.93 21.01 -18.62
N PRO A 19 17.44 22.21 -18.98
CA PRO A 19 17.06 23.21 -17.99
C PRO A 19 15.93 22.67 -17.10
N VAL A 20 16.12 22.79 -15.79
CA VAL A 20 15.07 22.47 -14.82
C VAL A 20 13.98 23.55 -14.92
N PRO A 21 12.72 23.17 -15.13
CA PRO A 21 11.65 24.15 -15.29
C PRO A 21 11.50 25.01 -14.02
N THR A 22 11.70 26.32 -14.17
CA THR A 22 11.47 27.28 -13.07
C THR A 22 10.05 27.81 -13.19
N VAL A 23 9.27 27.66 -12.13
CA VAL A 23 7.89 28.14 -12.06
C VAL A 23 7.87 29.53 -11.44
N THR A 24 7.51 30.55 -12.23
CA THR A 24 7.25 31.90 -11.71
C THR A 24 5.75 32.17 -11.75
N VAL A 25 5.19 32.61 -10.62
CA VAL A 25 3.77 32.99 -10.50
C VAL A 25 3.69 34.51 -10.43
N GLN A 26 3.13 35.15 -11.46
CA GLN A 26 2.84 36.57 -11.46
C GLN A 26 1.40 36.80 -11.93
N GLY A 27 0.56 37.33 -11.03
CA GLY A 27 -0.79 37.82 -11.38
C GLY A 27 -1.70 36.83 -12.13
N GLY A 28 -1.62 35.53 -11.81
CA GLY A 28 -2.47 34.48 -12.41
C GLY A 28 -1.92 33.82 -13.68
N ARG A 29 -0.71 34.20 -14.14
CA ARG A 29 0.02 33.45 -15.17
C ARG A 29 1.14 32.64 -14.53
N ILE A 30 1.15 31.34 -14.83
CA ILE A 30 2.25 30.42 -14.51
C ILE A 30 3.12 30.36 -15.75
N THR A 31 4.30 30.98 -15.70
CA THR A 31 5.32 30.83 -16.75
C THR A 31 6.31 29.77 -16.29
N VAL A 32 6.39 28.67 -17.05
CA VAL A 32 7.38 27.61 -16.85
C VAL A 32 8.52 27.83 -17.84
N GLU A 33 9.61 28.42 -17.36
CA GLU A 33 10.77 28.72 -18.20
C GLU A 33 11.56 27.43 -18.47
N GLY A 34 11.78 27.09 -19.75
CA GLY A 34 12.47 25.85 -20.18
C GLY A 34 11.54 24.77 -20.76
N ALA A 35 10.22 24.87 -20.57
CA ALA A 35 9.28 24.20 -21.43
C ALA A 35 9.14 25.04 -22.69
N ALA A 36 9.73 24.63 -23.82
CA ALA A 36 9.23 25.07 -25.11
C ALA A 36 7.78 24.58 -25.18
N GLY A 37 6.83 25.40 -24.72
CA GLY A 37 5.42 25.05 -24.64
C GLY A 37 4.98 24.71 -26.04
N SER A 38 4.87 23.43 -26.34
CA SER A 38 4.44 23.01 -27.67
C SER A 38 3.05 23.62 -27.92
N PRO A 39 2.71 23.95 -29.17
CA PRO A 39 1.36 24.41 -29.50
C PRO A 39 0.28 23.47 -28.94
N THR A 40 0.57 22.18 -28.87
CA THR A 40 -0.28 21.16 -28.23
C THR A 40 -0.44 21.36 -26.73
N ALA A 41 0.64 21.61 -26.00
CA ALA A 41 0.58 21.84 -24.56
C ALA A 41 -0.24 23.09 -24.21
N VAL A 42 -0.12 24.15 -25.00
CA VAL A 42 -0.92 25.38 -24.82
C VAL A 42 -2.40 25.12 -25.08
N TYR A 43 -2.72 24.42 -26.17
CA TYR A 43 -4.10 24.04 -26.50
C TYR A 43 -4.75 23.16 -25.42
N GLU A 44 -4.05 22.13 -24.94
CA GLU A 44 -4.56 21.25 -23.88
C GLU A 44 -4.71 21.98 -22.53
N ALA A 45 -3.81 22.91 -22.20
CA ALA A 45 -3.94 23.75 -21.00
C ALA A 45 -5.18 24.66 -21.07
N LEU A 46 -5.46 25.26 -22.24
CA LEU A 46 -6.66 26.08 -22.44
C LEU A 46 -7.95 25.23 -22.34
N LYS A 47 -7.98 24.03 -22.93
CA LYS A 47 -9.09 23.09 -22.75
C LYS A 47 -9.29 22.69 -21.28
N ALA A 48 -8.20 22.43 -20.55
CA ALA A 48 -8.27 22.11 -19.13
C ALA A 48 -8.87 23.27 -18.33
N ARG A 49 -8.44 24.51 -18.60
CA ARG A 49 -9.02 25.71 -18.00
C ARG A 49 -10.51 25.87 -18.33
N GLY A 50 -10.93 25.62 -19.57
CA GLY A 50 -12.34 25.67 -19.97
C GLY A 50 -13.20 24.69 -19.19
N ARG A 51 -12.74 23.44 -19.00
CA ARG A 51 -13.42 22.44 -18.17
C ARG A 51 -13.58 22.89 -16.72
N GLU A 52 -12.53 23.48 -16.15
CA GLU A 52 -12.57 23.99 -14.77
C GLU A 52 -13.58 25.15 -14.63
N LEU A 53 -13.61 26.10 -15.57
CA LEU A 53 -14.59 27.19 -15.56
C LEU A 53 -16.03 26.67 -15.72
N ALA A 54 -16.25 25.63 -16.52
CA ALA A 54 -17.57 25.00 -16.67
C ALA A 54 -18.03 24.36 -15.34
N ASN A 55 -17.14 23.63 -14.65
CA ASN A 55 -17.44 23.06 -13.33
C ASN A 55 -17.77 24.15 -12.29
N GLN A 56 -17.03 25.28 -12.33
CA GLN A 56 -17.30 26.42 -11.45
C GLN A 56 -18.66 27.06 -11.74
N LEU A 57 -19.03 27.16 -13.02
CA LEU A 57 -20.34 27.67 -13.44
C LEU A 57 -21.47 26.78 -12.95
N GLU A 58 -21.34 25.45 -13.09
CA GLU A 58 -22.31 24.47 -12.59
C GLU A 58 -22.51 24.62 -11.08
N GLY A 59 -21.42 24.65 -10.31
CA GLY A 59 -21.50 24.84 -8.85
C GLY A 59 -22.15 26.18 -8.44
N LEU A 60 -21.94 27.25 -9.21
CA LEU A 60 -22.62 28.54 -8.98
C LEU A 60 -24.10 28.49 -9.34
N GLN A 61 -24.47 27.79 -10.41
CA GLN A 61 -25.87 27.60 -10.82
C GLN A 61 -26.65 26.79 -9.79
N ASP A 62 -26.06 25.72 -9.26
CA ASP A 62 -26.65 24.92 -8.19
C ASP A 62 -26.87 25.78 -6.93
N ARG A 63 -25.85 26.55 -6.54
CA ARG A 63 -25.95 27.45 -5.38
C ARG A 63 -27.03 28.51 -5.56
N ARG A 64 -27.16 29.05 -6.77
CA ARG A 64 -28.21 30.00 -7.13
C ARG A 64 -29.60 29.37 -6.98
N GLY A 65 -29.79 28.14 -7.47
CA GLY A 65 -31.02 27.39 -7.34
C GLY A 65 -31.40 27.15 -5.88
N GLU A 66 -30.42 26.75 -5.05
CA GLU A 66 -30.60 26.55 -3.61
C GLU A 66 -31.02 27.85 -2.89
N LEU A 67 -30.36 28.97 -3.18
CA LEU A 67 -30.68 30.27 -2.60
C LEU A 67 -32.09 30.75 -3.01
N ALA A 68 -32.45 30.56 -4.28
CA ALA A 68 -33.78 30.91 -4.79
C ALA A 68 -34.88 30.09 -4.10
N GLN A 69 -34.66 28.77 -3.93
CA GLN A 69 -35.60 27.90 -3.23
C GLN A 69 -35.74 28.28 -1.76
N ARG A 70 -34.63 28.57 -1.07
CA ARG A 70 -34.65 29.05 0.33
C ARG A 70 -35.43 30.36 0.46
N LEU A 71 -35.21 31.32 -0.45
CA LEU A 71 -35.94 32.58 -0.45
C LEU A 71 -37.45 32.36 -0.62
N GLN A 72 -37.85 31.51 -1.57
CA GLN A 72 -39.26 31.19 -1.83
C GLN A 72 -39.91 30.46 -0.65
N GLN A 73 -39.18 29.56 0.02
CA GLN A 73 -39.68 28.84 1.19
C GLN A 73 -39.88 29.77 2.40
N GLN A 74 -39.08 30.83 2.52
CA GLN A 74 -39.15 31.79 3.61
C GLN A 74 -40.21 32.88 3.42
N GLU A 75 -40.68 33.15 2.19
CA GLU A 75 -41.72 34.16 1.94
C GLU A 75 -43.08 33.85 2.59
N GLY A 76 -43.35 32.59 2.94
CA GLY A 76 -44.56 32.17 3.64
C GLY A 76 -44.43 32.03 5.16
N ALA A 77 -43.24 32.27 5.73
CA ALA A 77 -42.95 32.06 7.15
C ALA A 77 -42.77 33.41 7.89
N PRO A 78 -43.13 33.50 9.18
CA PRO A 78 -42.90 34.70 9.99
C PRO A 78 -41.39 34.81 10.34
N LEU A 79 -40.59 35.34 9.42
CA LEU A 79 -39.15 35.58 9.57
C LEU A 79 -38.84 37.09 9.54
N ASP A 80 -37.70 37.48 10.11
CA ASP A 80 -37.19 38.85 10.15
C ASP A 80 -36.85 39.39 8.75
N ASP A 81 -37.13 40.67 8.49
CA ASP A 81 -36.95 41.31 7.18
C ASP A 81 -35.48 41.37 6.77
N ALA A 82 -34.59 41.44 7.75
CA ALA A 82 -33.14 41.48 7.57
C ALA A 82 -32.59 40.19 6.95
N ASP A 83 -33.09 39.02 7.36
CA ASP A 83 -32.65 37.72 6.83
C ASP A 83 -32.99 37.58 5.35
N ARG A 84 -34.20 38.03 4.97
CA ARG A 84 -34.64 38.04 3.57
C ARG A 84 -33.81 39.00 2.72
N ALA A 85 -33.46 40.17 3.25
CA ALA A 85 -32.57 41.10 2.57
C ALA A 85 -31.17 40.50 2.37
N GLY A 86 -30.63 39.80 3.37
CA GLY A 86 -29.35 39.11 3.29
C GLY A 86 -29.32 38.03 2.20
N LEU A 87 -30.34 37.18 2.11
CA LEU A 87 -30.43 36.16 1.06
C LEU A 87 -30.54 36.76 -0.35
N ARG A 88 -31.32 37.84 -0.52
CA ARG A 88 -31.39 38.55 -1.81
C ARG A 88 -30.05 39.14 -2.21
N SER A 89 -29.29 39.69 -1.26
CA SER A 89 -27.93 40.18 -1.52
C SER A 89 -26.98 39.06 -1.93
N GLN A 90 -27.05 37.88 -1.28
CA GLN A 90 -26.22 36.73 -1.64
C GLN A 90 -26.55 36.20 -3.04
N LEU A 91 -27.84 36.16 -3.40
CA LEU A 91 -28.27 35.76 -4.74
C LEU A 91 -27.71 36.70 -5.81
N ALA A 92 -27.74 38.01 -5.56
CA ALA A 92 -27.17 39.01 -6.46
C ALA A 92 -25.64 38.85 -6.63
N ASP A 93 -24.89 38.54 -5.57
CA ASP A 93 -23.45 38.27 -5.67
C ASP A 93 -23.17 37.01 -6.52
N VAL A 94 -23.95 35.94 -6.33
CA VAL A 94 -23.84 34.72 -7.14
C VAL A 94 -24.14 35.01 -8.61
N ASP A 95 -25.18 35.79 -8.91
CA ASP A 95 -25.51 36.20 -10.29
C ASP A 95 -24.37 36.99 -10.94
N GLN A 96 -23.73 37.89 -10.21
CA GLN A 96 -22.55 38.63 -10.69
C GLN A 96 -21.36 37.70 -10.96
N ARG A 97 -21.12 36.71 -10.10
CA ARG A 97 -20.07 35.70 -10.31
C ARG A 97 -20.34 34.84 -11.55
N ILE A 98 -21.58 34.39 -11.73
CA ILE A 98 -22.01 33.64 -12.92
C ILE A 98 -21.73 34.46 -14.19
N ALA A 99 -22.10 35.75 -14.21
CA ALA A 99 -21.83 36.62 -15.36
C ALA A 99 -20.33 36.77 -15.63
N SER A 100 -19.51 36.91 -14.57
CA SER A 100 -18.05 36.99 -14.69
C SER A 100 -17.45 35.69 -15.25
N VAL A 101 -17.86 34.53 -14.75
CA VAL A 101 -17.38 33.21 -15.22
C VAL A 101 -17.80 32.98 -16.67
N ASN A 102 -19.03 33.31 -17.06
CA ASN A 102 -19.47 33.23 -18.46
C ASN A 102 -18.59 34.07 -19.40
N LYS A 103 -18.20 35.29 -18.98
CA LYS A 103 -17.27 36.12 -19.75
C LYS A 103 -15.89 35.47 -19.86
N GLN A 104 -15.40 34.83 -18.79
CA GLN A 104 -14.12 34.12 -18.82
C GLN A 104 -14.16 32.89 -19.73
N ILE A 105 -15.28 32.15 -19.74
CA ILE A 105 -15.50 31.03 -20.66
C ILE A 105 -15.41 31.52 -22.10
N ALA A 106 -16.16 32.56 -22.47
CA ALA A 106 -16.11 33.12 -23.83
C ALA A 106 -14.68 33.53 -24.24
N SER A 107 -13.94 34.21 -23.36
CA SER A 107 -12.54 34.57 -23.64
C SER A 107 -11.61 33.36 -23.76
N THR A 108 -11.92 32.27 -23.04
CA THR A 108 -11.15 31.03 -23.09
C THR A 108 -11.45 30.27 -24.38
N ASP A 109 -12.71 30.24 -24.81
CA ASP A 109 -13.14 29.63 -26.07
C ASP A 109 -12.49 30.31 -27.28
N GLU A 110 -12.42 31.64 -27.28
CA GLU A 110 -11.67 32.40 -28.29
C GLU A 110 -10.18 32.02 -28.31
N ALA A 111 -9.56 31.90 -27.13
CA ALA A 111 -8.16 31.48 -27.02
C ALA A 111 -7.94 30.03 -27.49
N ILE A 112 -8.88 29.12 -27.20
CA ILE A 112 -8.86 27.74 -27.68
C ILE A 112 -8.94 27.73 -29.21
N ALA A 113 -9.85 28.52 -29.80
CA ALA A 113 -10.00 28.63 -31.25
C ALA A 113 -8.73 29.17 -31.92
N GLN A 114 -8.10 30.21 -31.34
CA GLN A 114 -6.83 30.74 -31.82
C GLN A 114 -5.69 29.70 -31.72
N ALA A 115 -5.61 28.98 -30.60
CA ALA A 115 -4.59 27.94 -30.39
C ALA A 115 -4.78 26.75 -31.33
N ALA A 116 -6.03 26.35 -31.60
CA ALA A 116 -6.38 25.28 -32.54
C ALA A 116 -5.94 25.58 -33.98
N GLY A 117 -5.88 26.87 -34.36
CA GLY A 117 -5.39 27.30 -35.67
C GLY A 117 -3.89 27.17 -35.88
N ILE A 118 -3.10 26.91 -34.82
CA ILE A 118 -1.66 26.76 -34.93
C ILE A 118 -1.33 25.34 -35.45
N PRO A 119 -0.55 25.20 -36.55
CA PRO A 119 -0.15 23.88 -37.04
C PRO A 119 0.54 23.04 -35.98
N GLY A 120 0.09 21.80 -35.82
CA GLY A 120 0.60 20.88 -34.81
C GLY A 120 0.05 21.10 -33.39
N ALA A 121 -0.87 22.06 -33.16
CA ALA A 121 -1.54 22.20 -31.86
C ALA A 121 -2.47 21.03 -31.56
N ILE A 122 -3.30 20.63 -32.50
CA ILE A 122 -4.15 19.45 -32.37
C ILE A 122 -3.35 18.25 -32.88
N GLN A 123 -2.81 17.45 -31.97
CA GLN A 123 -2.22 16.16 -32.31
C GLN A 123 -3.17 15.04 -31.88
N PRO A 124 -3.35 14.00 -32.71
CA PRO A 124 -4.01 12.79 -32.23
C PRO A 124 -3.21 12.26 -31.04
N GLU A 125 -3.91 11.88 -29.97
CA GLU A 125 -3.31 11.31 -28.77
C GLU A 125 -2.38 10.17 -29.19
N ARG A 126 -1.07 10.39 -29.05
CA ARG A 126 -0.09 9.39 -29.47
C ARG A 126 -0.31 8.17 -28.57
N PRO A 127 -0.64 6.99 -29.12
CA PRO A 127 -0.89 5.82 -28.29
C PRO A 127 0.33 5.60 -27.40
N PRO A 128 0.12 5.27 -26.11
CA PRO A 128 1.22 5.08 -25.18
C PRO A 128 2.16 4.04 -25.77
N VAL A 129 3.40 4.45 -26.04
CA VAL A 129 4.43 3.54 -26.52
C VAL A 129 4.77 2.64 -25.34
N ARG A 130 4.39 1.37 -25.44
CA ARG A 130 4.75 0.34 -24.48
C ARG A 130 6.27 0.18 -24.47
N ASN A 131 6.93 0.84 -23.54
CA ASN A 131 8.34 0.65 -23.27
C ASN A 131 8.49 -0.46 -22.22
N GLY A 132 8.51 -1.71 -22.67
CA GLY A 132 8.73 -2.86 -21.81
C GLY A 132 8.98 -4.12 -22.64
N PRO A 133 9.57 -5.18 -22.05
CA PRO A 133 9.76 -6.45 -22.74
C PRO A 133 8.42 -6.95 -23.34
N PRO A 134 8.45 -7.60 -24.51
CA PRO A 134 7.26 -8.18 -25.13
C PRO A 134 6.50 -9.09 -24.15
N ASP A 135 5.17 -9.15 -24.23
CA ASP A 135 4.35 -9.98 -23.32
C ASP A 135 4.74 -11.45 -23.44
N GLU A 136 5.20 -11.85 -24.61
CA GLU A 136 5.73 -13.14 -24.96
C GLU A 136 6.86 -13.57 -24.01
N VAL A 137 7.70 -12.62 -23.56
CA VAL A 137 8.79 -12.90 -22.61
C VAL A 137 8.27 -13.37 -21.27
N PHE A 138 7.09 -12.92 -20.86
CA PHE A 138 6.45 -13.31 -19.59
C PHE A 138 5.46 -14.47 -19.75
N ILE A 139 4.70 -14.50 -20.84
CA ILE A 139 3.65 -15.50 -21.07
C ILE A 139 4.25 -16.89 -21.32
N ILE A 140 5.29 -16.99 -22.16
CA ILE A 140 5.90 -18.28 -22.53
C ILE A 140 6.38 -19.07 -21.30
N PRO A 141 7.19 -18.50 -20.38
CA PRO A 141 7.65 -19.26 -19.22
C PRO A 141 6.50 -19.63 -18.26
N ILE A 142 5.48 -18.78 -18.11
CA ILE A 142 4.33 -19.07 -17.25
C ILE A 142 3.54 -20.27 -17.78
N VAL A 143 3.19 -20.26 -19.07
CA VAL A 143 2.46 -21.36 -19.72
C VAL A 143 3.29 -22.64 -19.65
N PHE A 144 4.58 -22.58 -19.98
CA PHE A 144 5.47 -23.73 -19.87
C PHE A 144 5.55 -24.28 -18.44
N THR A 145 5.61 -23.41 -17.44
CA THR A 145 5.64 -23.83 -16.03
C THR A 145 4.35 -24.53 -15.63
N ILE A 146 3.18 -24.00 -16.00
CA ILE A 146 1.88 -24.58 -15.63
C ILE A 146 1.62 -25.92 -16.35
N PHE A 147 1.92 -25.99 -17.64
CA PHE A 147 1.54 -27.15 -18.45
C PHE A 147 2.62 -28.23 -18.53
N VAL A 148 3.89 -27.90 -18.23
CA VAL A 148 5.01 -28.85 -18.32
C VAL A 148 5.65 -29.08 -16.96
N LEU A 149 6.17 -28.03 -16.32
CA LEU A 149 6.95 -28.19 -15.09
C LEU A 149 6.08 -28.60 -13.90
N PHE A 150 4.90 -28.03 -13.75
CA PHE A 150 3.99 -28.30 -12.64
C PHE A 150 3.48 -29.76 -12.60
N PRO A 151 2.92 -30.34 -13.69
CA PRO A 151 2.52 -31.75 -13.67
C PRO A 151 3.72 -32.69 -13.49
N LEU A 152 4.90 -32.35 -14.03
CA LEU A 152 6.12 -33.12 -13.82
C LEU A 152 6.57 -33.08 -12.35
N ALA A 153 6.50 -31.92 -11.70
CA ALA A 153 6.79 -31.77 -10.27
C ALA A 153 5.82 -32.60 -9.41
N ILE A 154 4.52 -32.60 -9.73
CA ILE A 154 3.53 -33.45 -9.04
C ILE A 154 3.85 -34.94 -9.24
N ALA A 155 4.21 -35.35 -10.46
CA ALA A 155 4.56 -36.74 -10.75
C ALA A 155 5.78 -37.19 -9.93
N TRP A 156 6.81 -36.35 -9.82
CA TRP A 156 7.99 -36.59 -9.00
C TRP A 156 7.67 -36.60 -7.50
N ALA A 157 6.86 -35.66 -7.01
CA ALA A 157 6.42 -35.63 -5.61
C ALA A 157 5.66 -36.92 -5.23
N ARG A 158 4.71 -37.36 -6.08
CA ARG A 158 4.00 -38.64 -5.88
C ARG A 158 4.94 -39.84 -5.90
N ARG A 159 5.97 -39.84 -6.75
CA ARG A 159 6.96 -40.92 -6.81
C ARG A 159 7.78 -41.01 -5.51
N LEU A 160 8.13 -39.87 -4.92
CA LEU A 160 8.87 -39.82 -3.65
C LEU A 160 7.99 -40.24 -2.47
N TRP A 161 6.72 -39.85 -2.44
CA TRP A 161 5.78 -40.25 -1.38
C TRP A 161 5.38 -41.72 -1.42
N LYS A 162 5.47 -42.37 -2.59
CA LYS A 162 5.19 -43.81 -2.73
C LYS A 162 6.38 -44.71 -2.38
N LYS A 163 7.53 -44.17 -1.97
CA LYS A 163 8.58 -45.01 -1.39
C LYS A 163 8.07 -45.53 -0.04
N PRO A 164 7.87 -46.85 0.16
CA PRO A 164 7.60 -47.35 1.50
C PRO A 164 8.81 -46.98 2.35
N VAL A 165 8.58 -46.17 3.39
CA VAL A 165 9.52 -46.05 4.49
C VAL A 165 9.76 -47.48 4.96
N ALA A 166 10.99 -47.97 4.83
CA ALA A 166 11.34 -49.28 5.38
C ALA A 166 10.92 -49.25 6.85
N LEU A 167 9.89 -50.03 7.21
CA LEU A 167 9.38 -50.04 8.58
C LEU A 167 10.56 -50.34 9.50
N PRO A 168 10.72 -49.60 10.62
CA PRO A 168 11.74 -49.94 11.59
C PRO A 168 11.59 -51.42 11.98
N ALA A 169 12.70 -52.16 12.04
CA ALA A 169 12.66 -53.55 12.44
C ALA A 169 11.92 -53.68 13.80
N PRO A 170 11.10 -54.72 14.00
CA PRO A 170 10.39 -54.93 15.27
C PRO A 170 11.37 -54.91 16.45
N ILE A 171 10.95 -54.32 17.57
CA ILE A 171 11.76 -54.28 18.80
C ILE A 171 12.08 -55.71 19.23
N PRO A 172 13.37 -56.06 19.46
CA PRO A 172 13.75 -57.43 19.81
C PRO A 172 13.15 -57.82 21.16
N PRO A 173 12.65 -59.06 21.30
CA PRO A 173 12.02 -59.53 22.54
C PRO A 173 12.95 -59.47 23.75
N GLU A 174 14.28 -59.56 23.54
CA GLU A 174 15.24 -59.42 24.64
C GLU A 174 15.21 -58.02 25.28
N LEU A 175 14.92 -56.97 24.50
CA LEU A 175 14.83 -55.62 25.03
C LEU A 175 13.57 -55.43 25.88
N LEU A 176 12.44 -56.01 25.44
CA LEU A 176 11.21 -56.06 26.23
C LEU A 176 11.42 -56.80 27.56
N ASP A 177 12.13 -57.93 27.52
CA ASP A 177 12.41 -58.74 28.72
C ASP A 177 13.38 -58.02 29.68
N ARG A 178 14.31 -57.21 29.15
CA ARG A 178 15.15 -56.31 29.96
C ARG A 178 14.34 -55.18 30.60
N MET A 179 13.40 -54.58 29.87
CA MET A 179 12.53 -53.53 30.41
C MET A 179 11.66 -54.06 31.55
N SER A 180 11.05 -55.24 31.40
CA SER A 180 10.27 -55.90 32.44
C SER A 180 11.09 -56.19 33.70
N ARG A 181 12.34 -56.67 33.55
CA ARG A 181 13.25 -56.85 34.69
C ARG A 181 13.61 -55.54 35.38
N ILE A 182 13.78 -54.45 34.63
CA ILE A 182 14.05 -53.13 35.20
C ILE A 182 12.84 -52.63 35.97
N GLU A 183 11.63 -52.79 35.44
CA GLU A 183 10.38 -52.42 36.12
C GLU A 183 10.25 -53.13 37.47
N GLN A 184 10.45 -54.45 37.49
CA GLN A 184 10.41 -55.23 38.73
C GLN A 184 11.51 -54.83 39.73
N ALA A 185 12.72 -54.50 39.25
CA ALA A 185 13.79 -54.02 40.11
C ALA A 185 13.44 -52.64 40.72
N VAL A 186 12.84 -51.75 39.94
CA VAL A 186 12.40 -50.42 40.39
C VAL A 186 11.29 -50.55 41.45
N GLU A 187 10.32 -51.44 41.24
CA GLU A 187 9.27 -51.71 42.24
C GLU A 187 9.86 -52.22 43.57
N SER A 188 10.86 -53.10 43.52
CA SER A 188 11.56 -53.58 44.71
C SER A 188 12.30 -52.44 45.43
N VAL A 189 13.00 -51.58 44.68
CA VAL A 189 13.69 -50.42 45.25
C VAL A 189 12.70 -49.44 45.90
N ALA A 190 11.51 -49.24 45.32
CA ALA A 190 10.50 -48.38 45.91
C ALA A 190 10.06 -48.86 47.30
N VAL A 191 9.81 -50.18 47.45
CA VAL A 191 9.44 -50.78 48.75
C VAL A 191 10.61 -50.69 49.75
N GLU A 192 11.84 -50.92 49.30
CA GLU A 192 13.01 -50.79 50.17
C GLU A 192 13.21 -49.36 50.66
N VAL A 193 13.01 -48.35 49.81
CA VAL A 193 13.12 -46.93 50.19
C VAL A 193 12.04 -46.53 51.18
N GLU A 194 10.80 -46.99 50.99
CA GLU A 194 9.72 -46.79 51.97
C GLU A 194 10.11 -47.37 53.34
N ARG A 195 10.59 -48.62 53.35
CA ARG A 195 11.01 -49.31 54.57
C ARG A 195 12.22 -48.63 55.26
N ILE A 196 13.20 -48.13 54.49
CA ILE A 196 14.32 -47.36 55.03
C ILE A 196 13.84 -46.03 55.62
N GLY A 197 12.92 -45.35 54.94
CA GLY A 197 12.29 -44.12 55.42
C GLY A 197 11.52 -44.33 56.73
N GLU A 198 10.79 -45.43 56.86
CA GLU A 198 10.14 -45.82 58.11
C GLU A 198 11.15 -46.15 59.21
N GLY A 199 12.21 -46.91 58.91
CA GLY A 199 13.28 -47.20 59.86
C GLY A 199 13.95 -45.92 60.39
N GLN A 200 14.24 -44.96 59.50
CA GLN A 200 14.83 -43.67 59.89
C GLN A 200 13.87 -42.79 60.69
N ARG A 201 12.58 -42.75 60.33
CA ARG A 201 11.56 -42.06 61.13
C ARG A 201 11.39 -42.69 62.50
N PHE A 202 11.44 -44.02 62.59
CA PHE A 202 11.32 -44.74 63.85
C PHE A 202 12.48 -44.40 64.79
N VAL A 203 13.72 -44.45 64.27
CA VAL A 203 14.93 -44.08 65.03
C VAL A 203 14.89 -42.61 65.46
N THR A 204 14.46 -41.69 64.59
CA THR A 204 14.36 -40.26 64.92
C THR A 204 13.31 -39.99 65.99
N LYS A 205 12.12 -40.63 65.90
CA LYS A 205 11.11 -40.55 66.96
C LYS A 205 11.64 -41.10 68.29
N LEU A 206 12.36 -42.22 68.26
CA LEU A 206 12.98 -42.81 69.46
C LEU A 206 13.99 -41.87 70.13
N PHE A 207 14.81 -41.16 69.36
CA PHE A 207 15.73 -40.16 69.90
C PHE A 207 15.03 -38.87 70.36
N ALA A 208 13.97 -38.43 69.66
CA ALA A 208 13.25 -37.20 69.97
C ALA A 208 12.28 -37.33 71.16
N GLU A 209 11.68 -38.51 71.37
CA GLU A 209 10.77 -38.80 72.48
C GLU A 209 11.50 -39.22 73.77
N GLY A 210 12.78 -38.85 73.90
CA GLY A 210 13.51 -38.90 75.18
C GLY A 210 12.62 -38.42 76.34
N PRO A 211 12.68 -39.09 77.50
CA PRO A 211 11.58 -39.15 78.46
C PRO A 211 11.15 -37.74 78.92
N ARG A 212 9.93 -37.32 78.55
CA ARG A 212 9.38 -36.01 78.91
C ARG A 212 9.03 -35.96 80.41
N PRO A 213 9.64 -35.07 81.21
CA PRO A 213 9.32 -34.90 82.62
C PRO A 213 8.02 -34.12 82.82
N LEU A 214 7.25 -34.56 83.81
CA LEU A 214 5.95 -34.04 84.23
C LEU A 214 6.12 -32.71 85.01
N GLU A 215 5.48 -31.63 84.58
CA GLU A 215 5.34 -30.41 85.38
C GLU A 215 3.87 -30.17 85.78
N LEU A 216 3.64 -30.19 87.09
CA LEU A 216 2.43 -29.76 87.79
C LEU A 216 2.57 -28.27 88.16
N PRO A 217 1.49 -27.47 88.06
CA PRO A 217 1.32 -26.43 89.07
C PRO A 217 -0.12 -26.19 89.58
N LYS A 218 -0.15 -26.09 90.92
CA LYS A 218 -1.07 -25.41 91.87
C LYS A 218 -2.55 -25.79 91.93
#